data_AF-A0A6I1R484-F1
#
_entry.id   AF-A0A6I1R484-F1
#
_cell.length_a   1.000
_cell.length_b   1.000
_cell.length_c   1.000
_cell.angle_alpha   90.00
_cell.angle_beta   90.00
_cell.angle_gamma   90.00
#
_symmetry.space_group_name_H-M   'P 1'
#
loop_
_entity.id
_entity.type
_entity.pdbx_description
1 polymer ?
#
loop_
_entity_poly.entity_id
_entity_poly.type
_entity_poly.pdbx_seq_one_letter_code
_entity_poly.pdbx_strand_id
1 'polypeptide(L)'
;MISAERITQAFDTATRQLRASDEYQELVSGRAGTEAAREFLRNVFRTHFLSSHIVALCFASLPSSAAELLRDNLMEEMGRSEDEKPHSALLLELAYGVGFTPSEIDGLIADARQRVALFCATRMPVATLRELCLAVLLETMSFEFMLSRCSSEIAAALTDRYGFGKRALHWFALHSEVDVRHAEEGVTVIRDYLSFHRISDALFEQTANFTLGDQLFVRHYFPTNSKQRTRTQSAPAKARRIESVTVYQLRIPFHQAFRHALQHREASDAVIVKVTDSDGRSGFGESLPRSYVTGETIESMIARIREHLAPQIFSQSFAPGWETFEYLQAAMLEWAKPDGKTSNLLAWNAAFCAIELALLDWSLRADYCALADLLPPARYEVVYSGVISADAPNDAAALAKRMARFGIRQIKVKVGTPDDAARLEAVRKAVGNGIELRADANGTWQAGEAIEQLQQLARFKLQAIEQPVGAADLGGMKRVRDESGIPVMADESLVTLDQARRLIEIGACDYFNVRLSKNGGIAGSLAIAKLAQEAGIKMQVGAQVGETGILSAAARTFAAHLPALAFAEGSFGTWLLAEDVTFENVAFGLGGRAPLLKTRGLSVTVKEDVLERLATAKIDLRR
;
A
#
# COMPACT_ATOMS: atom_id res chain seq x y z
N MET A 1 6.92 23.73 28.65
CA MET A 1 6.16 22.66 29.32
C MET A 1 4.71 22.87 28.95
N ILE A 2 4.19 21.96 28.12
CA ILE A 2 2.79 21.91 27.71
C ILE A 2 1.86 21.97 28.94
N SER A 3 0.91 22.91 28.95
CA SER A 3 -0.10 23.04 30.00
C SER A 3 -1.27 22.08 29.77
N ALA A 4 -2.01 21.76 30.84
CA ALA A 4 -3.27 21.02 30.73
C ALA A 4 -4.25 21.71 29.77
N GLU A 5 -4.34 23.04 29.84
CA GLU A 5 -5.16 23.87 28.94
C GLU A 5 -4.82 23.64 27.46
N ARG A 6 -3.54 23.45 27.12
CA ARG A 6 -3.10 23.22 25.74
C ARG A 6 -3.54 21.85 25.22
N ILE A 7 -3.46 20.81 26.05
CA ILE A 7 -3.93 19.45 25.71
C ILE A 7 -5.45 19.46 25.53
N THR A 8 -6.16 20.07 26.48
CA THR A 8 -7.62 20.24 26.42
C THR A 8 -8.05 20.98 25.15
N GLN A 9 -7.35 22.06 24.78
CA GLN A 9 -7.64 22.80 23.54
C GLN A 9 -7.52 21.93 22.27
N ALA A 10 -6.56 21.01 22.23
CA ALA A 10 -6.41 20.08 21.12
C ALA A 10 -7.59 19.09 21.05
N PHE A 11 -8.01 18.55 22.19
CA PHE A 11 -9.17 17.64 22.27
C PHE A 11 -10.49 18.33 21.97
N ASP A 12 -10.69 19.56 22.46
CA ASP A 12 -11.85 20.39 22.14
C ASP A 12 -11.89 20.71 20.64
N THR A 13 -10.74 20.93 20.01
CA THR A 13 -10.67 21.18 18.57
C THR A 13 -11.09 19.95 17.77
N ALA A 14 -10.56 18.77 18.10
CA ALA A 14 -10.97 17.51 17.45
C ALA A 14 -12.47 17.22 17.67
N THR A 15 -12.98 17.45 18.88
CA THR A 15 -14.40 17.24 19.23
C THR A 15 -15.31 18.21 18.47
N ARG A 16 -14.93 19.49 18.37
CA ARG A 16 -15.66 20.48 17.57
C ARG A 16 -15.65 20.14 16.09
N GLN A 17 -14.53 19.63 15.56
CA GLN A 17 -14.45 19.19 14.17
C GLN A 17 -15.43 18.04 13.88
N LEU A 18 -15.55 17.07 14.79
CA LEU A 18 -16.56 16.02 14.69
C LEU A 18 -17.97 16.60 14.70
N ARG A 19 -18.31 17.41 15.70
CA ARG A 19 -19.65 18.00 15.81
C ARG A 19 -20.00 18.88 14.61
N ALA A 20 -19.03 19.54 13.99
CA ALA A 20 -19.23 20.35 12.81
C ALA A 20 -19.27 19.56 11.49
N SER A 21 -19.00 18.25 11.51
CA SER A 21 -18.98 17.42 10.31
C SER A 21 -20.40 17.12 9.83
N ASP A 22 -20.57 17.05 8.50
CA ASP A 22 -21.86 16.74 7.89
C ASP A 22 -22.34 15.35 8.33
N GLU A 23 -21.44 14.37 8.41
CA GLU A 23 -21.74 12.99 8.80
C GLU A 23 -22.29 12.91 10.23
N TYR A 24 -21.68 13.64 11.16
CA TYR A 24 -22.16 13.71 12.54
C TYR A 24 -23.55 14.36 12.57
N GLN A 25 -23.70 15.51 11.91
CA GLN A 25 -24.96 16.26 11.87
C GLN A 25 -26.08 15.45 11.21
N GLU A 26 -25.79 14.70 10.16
CA GLU A 26 -26.74 13.79 9.51
C GLU A 26 -27.15 12.64 10.43
N LEU A 27 -26.20 12.03 11.15
CA LEU A 27 -26.50 10.98 12.12
C LEU A 27 -27.40 11.51 13.25
N VAL A 28 -27.02 12.59 13.92
CA VAL A 28 -27.77 13.07 15.10
C VAL A 28 -29.14 13.66 14.71
N SER A 29 -29.27 14.24 13.52
CA SER A 29 -30.55 14.75 13.01
C SER A 29 -31.48 13.65 12.48
N GLY A 30 -31.01 12.41 12.32
CA GLY A 30 -31.77 11.32 11.70
C GLY A 30 -31.84 11.40 10.18
N ARG A 31 -31.05 12.27 9.54
CA ARG A 31 -30.98 12.40 8.07
C ARG A 31 -30.13 11.32 7.42
N ALA A 32 -29.15 10.76 8.13
CA ALA A 32 -28.45 9.58 7.65
C ALA A 32 -29.44 8.41 7.56
N GLY A 33 -29.36 7.57 6.52
CA GLY A 33 -30.20 6.37 6.41
C GLY A 33 -29.85 5.30 7.46
N THR A 34 -30.76 4.35 7.72
CA THR A 34 -30.53 3.28 8.72
C THR A 34 -29.26 2.48 8.45
N GLU A 35 -28.93 2.21 7.18
CA GLU A 35 -27.70 1.49 6.84
C GLU A 35 -26.43 2.31 7.13
N ALA A 36 -26.48 3.64 6.96
CA ALA A 36 -25.38 4.51 7.34
C ALA A 36 -25.18 4.53 8.87
N ALA A 37 -26.27 4.51 9.65
CA ALA A 37 -26.19 4.37 11.11
C ALA A 37 -25.67 2.98 11.54
N ARG A 38 -26.01 1.91 10.80
CA ARG A 38 -25.42 0.58 11.02
C ARG A 38 -23.93 0.56 10.70
N GLU A 39 -23.49 1.22 9.62
CA GLU A 39 -22.07 1.32 9.28
C GLU A 39 -21.30 2.16 10.32
N PHE A 40 -21.89 3.24 10.83
CA PHE A 40 -21.34 3.96 11.98
C PHE A 40 -21.10 3.02 13.17
N LEU A 41 -22.09 2.21 13.54
CA LEU A 41 -21.97 1.24 14.64
C LEU A 41 -20.95 0.12 14.35
N ARG A 42 -20.83 -0.28 13.08
CA ARG A 42 -19.79 -1.20 12.61
C ARG A 42 -18.39 -0.63 12.89
N ASN A 43 -18.21 0.66 12.65
CA ASN A 43 -16.94 1.34 12.84
C ASN A 43 -16.65 1.66 14.31
N VAL A 44 -17.66 1.99 15.11
CA VAL A 44 -17.57 2.04 16.59
C VAL A 44 -17.05 0.69 17.12
N PHE A 45 -17.64 -0.43 16.68
CA PHE A 45 -17.17 -1.76 17.06
C PHE A 45 -15.70 -1.97 16.68
N ARG A 46 -15.34 -1.76 15.41
CA ARG A 46 -13.96 -1.99 14.92
C ARG A 46 -12.91 -1.16 15.64
N THR A 47 -13.25 0.09 15.98
CA THR A 47 -12.33 1.03 16.64
C THR A 47 -12.12 0.65 18.10
N HIS A 48 -13.17 0.22 18.81
CA HIS A 48 -13.12 0.03 20.27
C HIS A 48 -13.02 -1.42 20.74
N PHE A 49 -13.19 -2.42 19.88
CA PHE A 49 -13.23 -3.82 20.32
C PHE A 49 -11.95 -4.29 21.05
N LEU A 50 -10.81 -3.69 20.73
CA LEU A 50 -9.51 -3.98 21.36
C LEU A 50 -8.98 -2.83 22.23
N SER A 51 -9.85 -1.91 22.68
CA SER A 51 -9.52 -0.78 23.57
C SER A 51 -8.70 -1.22 24.78
N SER A 52 -9.10 -2.29 25.47
CA SER A 52 -8.35 -2.88 26.60
C SER A 52 -6.88 -3.15 26.31
N HIS A 53 -6.54 -3.61 25.11
CA HIS A 53 -5.15 -3.89 24.72
C HIS A 53 -4.36 -2.58 24.50
N ILE A 54 -5.03 -1.57 23.96
CA ILE A 54 -4.46 -0.24 23.73
C ILE A 54 -4.24 0.47 25.07
N VAL A 55 -5.22 0.44 25.98
CA VAL A 55 -5.09 1.00 27.33
C VAL A 55 -4.02 0.26 28.13
N ALA A 56 -3.88 -1.06 27.99
CA ALA A 56 -2.80 -1.83 28.60
C ALA A 56 -1.40 -1.39 28.10
N LEU A 57 -1.27 -1.08 26.81
CA LEU A 57 -0.04 -0.50 26.26
C LEU A 57 0.26 0.88 26.86
N CYS A 58 -0.75 1.75 26.95
CA CYS A 58 -0.62 3.06 27.60
C CYS A 58 -0.20 2.91 29.07
N PHE A 59 -0.84 2.00 29.81
CA PHE A 59 -0.53 1.70 31.20
C PHE A 59 0.93 1.29 31.38
N ALA A 60 1.41 0.36 30.54
CA ALA A 60 2.78 -0.12 30.58
C ALA A 60 3.84 0.93 30.22
N SER A 61 3.43 2.04 29.58
CA SER A 61 4.33 3.11 29.13
C SER A 61 4.49 4.27 30.14
N LEU A 62 3.70 4.28 31.21
CA LEU A 62 3.64 5.34 32.23
C LEU A 62 4.52 5.04 33.46
N PRO A 63 5.05 6.06 34.15
CA PRO A 63 5.67 5.87 35.47
C PRO A 63 4.62 5.45 36.51
N SER A 64 5.08 4.77 37.58
CA SER A 64 4.22 4.15 38.59
C SER A 64 3.19 5.09 39.22
N SER A 65 3.53 6.37 39.40
CA SER A 65 2.64 7.40 39.97
C SER A 65 1.58 7.91 38.99
N ALA A 66 1.81 7.83 37.68
CA ALA A 66 0.84 8.21 36.64
C ALA A 66 0.02 7.01 36.15
N ALA A 67 0.54 5.80 36.31
CA ALA A 67 -0.14 4.55 35.98
C ALA A 67 -1.34 4.26 36.92
N GLU A 68 -1.40 4.88 38.10
CA GLU A 68 -2.54 4.71 39.03
C GLU A 68 -3.86 5.17 38.44
N LEU A 69 -3.90 6.35 37.80
CA LEU A 69 -5.11 6.86 37.15
C LEU A 69 -5.53 6.00 35.95
N LEU A 70 -4.57 5.52 35.16
CA LEU A 70 -4.87 4.68 34.00
C LEU A 70 -5.23 3.23 34.38
N ARG A 71 -4.94 2.82 35.62
CA ARG A 71 -5.29 1.48 36.15
C ARG A 71 -6.81 1.32 36.22
N ASP A 72 -7.50 2.33 36.72
CA ASP A 72 -8.95 2.26 36.91
C ASP A 72 -9.66 2.21 35.56
N ASN A 73 -9.18 2.97 34.56
CA ASN A 73 -9.63 2.89 33.17
C ASN A 73 -9.38 1.50 32.58
N LEU A 74 -8.19 0.92 32.79
CA LEU A 74 -7.89 -0.43 32.30
C LEU A 74 -8.79 -1.48 32.96
N MET A 75 -9.07 -1.36 34.25
CA MET A 75 -9.95 -2.28 34.97
C MET A 75 -11.40 -2.15 34.50
N GLU A 76 -11.86 -0.94 34.18
CA GLU A 76 -13.18 -0.71 33.57
C GLU A 76 -13.30 -1.36 32.19
N GLU A 77 -12.30 -1.17 31.33
CA GLU A 77 -12.23 -1.80 30.01
C GLU A 77 -12.30 -3.34 30.06
N MET A 78 -11.70 -3.93 31.11
CA MET A 78 -11.68 -5.37 31.36
C MET A 78 -12.88 -5.89 32.18
N GLY A 79 -13.71 -5.00 32.72
CA GLY A 79 -14.72 -5.30 33.75
C GLY A 79 -14.08 -5.38 35.14
N ARG A 80 -14.47 -4.50 36.07
CA ARG A 80 -13.82 -4.38 37.39
C ARG A 80 -14.16 -5.54 38.33
N SER A 81 -15.21 -6.32 38.01
CA SER A 81 -15.71 -7.45 38.80
C SER A 81 -16.44 -8.46 37.92
N GLU A 82 -16.79 -9.64 38.46
CA GLU A 82 -17.59 -10.66 37.74
C GLU A 82 -18.97 -10.14 37.30
N ASP A 83 -19.51 -9.12 37.97
CA ASP A 83 -20.81 -8.51 37.68
C ASP A 83 -20.73 -7.38 36.64
N GLU A 84 -19.52 -6.89 36.33
CA GLU A 84 -19.29 -5.82 35.37
C GLU A 84 -18.74 -6.37 34.05
N LYS A 85 -19.39 -6.04 32.94
CA LYS A 85 -19.00 -6.57 31.64
C LYS A 85 -17.80 -5.82 31.07
N PRO A 86 -16.81 -6.51 30.49
CA PRO A 86 -15.77 -5.84 29.72
C PRO A 86 -16.37 -5.11 28.51
N HIS A 87 -15.71 -4.05 28.06
CA HIS A 87 -16.15 -3.27 26.90
C HIS A 87 -16.29 -4.12 25.63
N SER A 88 -15.42 -5.11 25.44
CA SER A 88 -15.54 -6.06 24.33
C SER A 88 -16.87 -6.85 24.36
N ALA A 89 -17.38 -7.21 25.54
CA ALA A 89 -18.68 -7.86 25.68
C ALA A 89 -19.84 -6.88 25.43
N LEU A 90 -19.72 -5.62 25.87
CA LEU A 90 -20.70 -4.58 25.58
C LEU A 90 -20.79 -4.27 24.08
N LEU A 91 -19.66 -4.26 23.38
CA LEU A 91 -19.61 -4.08 21.93
C LEU A 91 -20.20 -5.28 21.19
N LEU A 92 -20.08 -6.51 21.71
CA LEU A 92 -20.81 -7.66 21.19
C LEU A 92 -22.32 -7.51 21.38
N GLU A 93 -22.78 -7.04 22.54
CA GLU A 93 -24.20 -6.75 22.77
C GLU A 93 -24.73 -5.67 21.82
N LEU A 94 -23.93 -4.64 21.55
CA LEU A 94 -24.20 -3.63 20.53
C LEU A 94 -24.33 -4.28 19.15
N ALA A 95 -23.36 -5.09 18.74
CA ALA A 95 -23.36 -5.73 17.43
C ALA A 95 -24.58 -6.64 17.20
N TYR A 96 -24.91 -7.47 18.19
CA TYR A 96 -26.11 -8.31 18.15
C TYR A 96 -27.39 -7.49 18.18
N GLY A 97 -27.46 -6.45 19.01
CA GLY A 97 -28.64 -5.59 19.13
C GLY A 97 -28.92 -4.71 17.91
N VAL A 98 -27.90 -4.45 17.10
CA VAL A 98 -27.99 -3.80 15.78
C VAL A 98 -28.37 -4.78 14.66
N GLY A 99 -28.32 -6.09 14.94
CA GLY A 99 -28.71 -7.15 14.02
C GLY A 99 -27.59 -7.60 13.08
N PHE A 100 -26.32 -7.54 13.49
CA PHE A 100 -25.24 -8.20 12.75
C PHE A 100 -25.29 -9.71 12.92
N THR A 101 -25.01 -10.44 11.84
CA THR A 101 -24.92 -11.90 11.86
C THR A 101 -23.63 -12.36 12.54
N PRO A 102 -23.56 -13.61 13.06
CA PRO A 102 -22.32 -14.14 13.65
C PRO A 102 -21.11 -14.05 12.72
N SER A 103 -21.30 -14.33 11.42
CA SER A 103 -20.22 -14.21 10.42
C SER A 103 -19.74 -12.77 10.21
N GLU A 104 -20.64 -11.79 10.29
CA GLU A 104 -20.24 -10.38 10.23
C GLU A 104 -19.45 -10.00 11.48
N ILE A 105 -19.88 -10.44 12.67
CA ILE A 105 -19.20 -10.17 13.93
C ILE A 105 -17.79 -10.75 13.93
N ASP A 106 -17.62 -12.00 13.48
CA ASP A 106 -16.29 -12.61 13.32
C ASP A 106 -15.39 -11.78 12.39
N GLY A 107 -15.96 -11.28 11.28
CA GLY A 107 -15.29 -10.34 10.38
C GLY A 107 -14.89 -9.04 11.07
N LEU A 108 -15.75 -8.48 11.92
CA LEU A 108 -15.45 -7.25 12.67
C LEU A 108 -14.35 -7.45 13.70
N ILE A 109 -14.31 -8.60 14.37
CA ILE A 109 -13.25 -8.98 15.30
C ILE A 109 -11.92 -9.12 14.55
N ALA A 110 -11.94 -9.78 13.37
CA ALA A 110 -10.76 -9.89 12.52
C ALA A 110 -10.27 -8.53 12.04
N ASP A 111 -11.19 -7.66 11.60
CA ASP A 111 -10.89 -6.27 11.20
C ASP A 111 -10.28 -5.47 12.36
N ALA A 112 -10.82 -5.58 13.57
CA ALA A 112 -10.29 -4.89 14.75
C ALA A 112 -8.86 -5.36 15.06
N ARG A 113 -8.61 -6.67 15.03
CA ARG A 113 -7.26 -7.25 15.19
C ARG A 113 -6.32 -6.79 14.10
N GLN A 114 -6.78 -6.75 12.85
CA GLN A 114 -5.98 -6.27 11.72
C GLN A 114 -5.69 -4.77 11.85
N ARG A 115 -6.61 -3.96 12.35
CA ARG A 115 -6.39 -2.52 12.61
C ARG A 115 -5.35 -2.30 13.68
N VAL A 116 -5.40 -3.03 14.80
CA VAL A 116 -4.36 -2.96 15.84
C VAL A 116 -3.03 -3.48 15.30
N ALA A 117 -3.01 -4.60 14.58
CA ALA A 117 -1.80 -5.13 13.96
C ALA A 117 -1.20 -4.14 12.96
N LEU A 118 -2.05 -3.49 12.15
CA LEU A 118 -1.65 -2.44 11.22
C LEU A 118 -1.16 -1.21 11.98
N PHE A 119 -1.83 -0.78 13.05
CA PHE A 119 -1.38 0.33 13.88
C PHE A 119 0.01 0.05 14.47
N CYS A 120 0.23 -1.15 15.00
CA CYS A 120 1.54 -1.58 15.52
C CYS A 120 2.60 -1.79 14.42
N ALA A 121 2.20 -2.12 13.19
CA ALA A 121 3.10 -2.41 12.07
C ALA A 121 3.34 -1.19 11.15
N THR A 122 2.45 -0.21 11.16
CA THR A 122 2.60 1.07 10.47
C THR A 122 3.65 1.82 11.26
N ARG A 123 4.84 2.06 10.68
CA ARG A 123 5.74 2.96 11.38
C ARG A 123 5.17 4.37 11.20
N MET A 124 4.56 4.86 12.26
CA MET A 124 4.26 6.27 12.43
C MET A 124 5.57 7.06 12.22
N PRO A 125 5.52 8.31 11.74
CA PRO A 125 6.69 9.19 11.62
C PRO A 125 7.17 9.67 13.00
N VAL A 126 7.25 8.72 13.94
CA VAL A 126 7.68 8.84 15.32
C VAL A 126 8.93 7.99 15.45
N ALA A 127 10.06 8.62 15.80
CA ALA A 127 11.38 8.02 15.74
C ALA A 127 11.61 7.00 16.87
N THR A 128 10.76 6.98 17.89
CA THR A 128 10.97 6.22 19.12
C THR A 128 9.68 5.60 19.69
N LEU A 129 9.82 4.50 20.45
CA LEU A 129 8.71 3.87 21.19
C LEU A 129 8.01 4.88 22.12
N ARG A 130 8.76 5.82 22.69
CA ARG A 130 8.25 6.93 23.50
C ARG A 130 7.25 7.80 22.74
N GLU A 131 7.53 8.12 21.49
CA GLU A 131 6.66 8.97 20.67
C GLU A 131 5.45 8.19 20.15
N LEU A 132 5.62 6.90 19.83
CA LEU A 132 4.50 6.00 19.53
C LEU A 132 3.53 5.94 20.72
N CYS A 133 4.03 5.69 21.93
CA CYS A 133 3.20 5.66 23.13
C CYS A 133 2.56 7.01 23.44
N LEU A 134 3.21 8.14 23.14
CA LEU A 134 2.57 9.47 23.23
C LEU A 134 1.41 9.59 22.25
N ALA A 135 1.59 9.19 20.99
CA ALA A 135 0.55 9.26 19.96
C ALA A 135 -0.65 8.38 20.34
N VAL A 136 -0.40 7.14 20.76
CA VAL A 136 -1.45 6.23 21.26
C VAL A 136 -2.20 6.86 22.43
N LEU A 137 -1.46 7.42 23.41
CA LEU A 137 -2.04 8.02 24.59
C LEU A 137 -2.89 9.25 24.25
N LEU A 138 -2.41 10.13 23.36
CA LEU A 138 -3.16 11.28 22.87
C LEU A 138 -4.45 10.87 22.18
N GLU A 139 -4.38 9.89 21.28
CA GLU A 139 -5.54 9.40 20.56
C GLU A 139 -6.55 8.77 21.51
N THR A 140 -6.11 7.85 22.37
CA THR A 140 -6.97 7.13 23.34
C THR A 140 -7.68 8.09 24.28
N MET A 141 -6.95 9.02 24.90
CA MET A 141 -7.56 10.01 25.80
C MET A 141 -8.44 11.01 25.06
N SER A 142 -8.17 11.30 23.79
CA SER A 142 -9.07 12.14 22.98
C SER A 142 -10.41 11.44 22.69
N PHE A 143 -10.43 10.11 22.54
CA PHE A 143 -11.66 9.35 22.39
C PHE A 143 -12.51 9.41 23.65
N GLU A 144 -11.93 9.19 24.82
CA GLU A 144 -12.63 9.33 26.11
C GLU A 144 -13.18 10.76 26.29
N PHE A 145 -12.35 11.75 25.98
CA PHE A 145 -12.75 13.15 26.07
C PHE A 145 -13.91 13.51 25.13
N MET A 146 -13.91 12.96 23.91
CA MET A 146 -14.98 13.19 22.95
C MET A 146 -16.24 12.39 23.31
N LEU A 147 -16.09 11.12 23.69
CA LEU A 147 -17.23 10.25 24.03
C LEU A 147 -17.97 10.82 25.24
N SER A 148 -17.26 11.21 26.31
CA SER A 148 -17.87 11.91 27.44
C SER A 148 -18.67 13.14 26.99
N ARG A 149 -18.38 13.79 25.87
CA ARG A 149 -19.16 14.94 25.38
C ARG A 149 -20.24 14.61 24.36
N CYS A 150 -20.15 13.50 23.64
CA CYS A 150 -21.01 13.24 22.47
C CYS A 150 -21.87 11.98 22.63
N SER A 151 -21.52 11.08 23.54
CA SER A 151 -22.10 9.74 23.62
C SER A 151 -23.59 9.76 23.93
N SER A 152 -24.04 10.63 24.83
CA SER A 152 -25.48 10.78 25.16
C SER A 152 -26.31 11.23 23.96
N GLU A 153 -25.80 12.21 23.20
CA GLU A 153 -26.47 12.73 22.00
C GLU A 153 -26.55 11.66 20.91
N ILE A 154 -25.45 10.93 20.68
CA ILE A 154 -25.40 9.83 19.73
C ILE A 154 -26.39 8.72 20.13
N ALA A 155 -26.37 8.28 21.39
CA ALA A 155 -27.26 7.23 21.88
C ALA A 155 -28.74 7.61 21.78
N ALA A 156 -29.07 8.87 22.08
CA ALA A 156 -30.42 9.40 21.92
C ALA A 156 -30.85 9.36 20.44
N ALA A 157 -30.00 9.84 19.52
CA ALA A 157 -30.29 9.78 18.09
C ALA A 157 -30.47 8.34 17.58
N LEU A 158 -29.58 7.42 17.95
CA LEU A 158 -29.66 6.00 17.61
C LEU A 158 -30.94 5.33 18.11
N THR A 159 -31.42 5.73 19.29
CA THR A 159 -32.68 5.24 19.84
C THR A 159 -33.88 5.86 19.12
N ASP A 160 -33.94 7.20 19.09
CA ASP A 160 -35.14 7.95 18.72
C ASP A 160 -35.34 8.05 17.20
N ARG A 161 -34.26 8.02 16.43
CA ARG A 161 -34.28 8.19 14.96
C ARG A 161 -34.12 6.87 14.21
N TYR A 162 -33.41 5.91 14.78
CA TYR A 162 -33.04 4.65 14.10
C TYR A 162 -33.66 3.40 14.73
N GLY A 163 -34.28 3.52 15.91
CA GLY A 163 -35.00 2.42 16.56
C GLY A 163 -34.10 1.36 17.20
N PHE A 164 -32.81 1.65 17.43
CA PHE A 164 -31.93 0.72 18.15
C PHE A 164 -32.31 0.67 19.64
N GLY A 165 -32.37 -0.54 20.20
CA GLY A 165 -32.81 -0.73 21.58
C GLY A 165 -31.80 -0.18 22.59
N LYS A 166 -32.29 0.47 23.65
CA LYS A 166 -31.44 1.03 24.73
C LYS A 166 -30.46 0.04 25.34
N ARG A 167 -30.84 -1.24 25.43
CA ARG A 167 -29.97 -2.31 25.93
C ARG A 167 -28.75 -2.55 25.03
N ALA A 168 -28.92 -2.45 23.71
CA ALA A 168 -27.83 -2.59 22.75
C ALA A 168 -26.84 -1.42 22.81
N LEU A 169 -27.31 -0.24 23.23
CA LEU A 169 -26.53 0.98 23.30
C LEU A 169 -25.91 1.23 24.68
N HIS A 170 -25.84 0.21 25.55
CA HIS A 170 -25.32 0.36 26.90
C HIS A 170 -23.87 0.86 26.93
N TRP A 171 -23.05 0.48 25.94
CA TRP A 171 -21.68 0.97 25.77
C TRP A 171 -21.62 2.51 25.72
N PHE A 172 -22.55 3.17 25.01
CA PHE A 172 -22.61 4.63 24.97
C PHE A 172 -23.01 5.24 26.32
N ALA A 173 -23.88 4.58 27.09
CA ALA A 173 -24.32 5.09 28.38
C ALA A 173 -23.18 5.19 29.40
N LEU A 174 -22.21 4.27 29.34
CA LEU A 174 -21.03 4.29 30.20
C LEU A 174 -20.14 5.51 29.89
N HIS A 175 -20.01 5.89 28.62
CA HIS A 175 -19.17 7.01 28.22
C HIS A 175 -19.93 8.35 28.11
N SER A 176 -20.95 8.58 28.94
CA SER A 176 -21.84 9.75 28.83
C SER A 176 -21.26 11.04 29.44
N GLU A 177 -21.91 12.19 29.19
CA GLU A 177 -21.57 13.52 29.76
C GLU A 177 -21.54 13.59 31.29
N VAL A 178 -22.06 12.58 31.97
CA VAL A 178 -21.99 12.48 33.42
C VAL A 178 -20.58 12.06 33.88
N ASP A 179 -19.75 11.57 32.97
CA ASP A 179 -18.41 11.04 33.24
C ASP A 179 -17.26 11.95 32.74
N VAL A 180 -17.36 13.25 33.04
CA VAL A 180 -16.29 14.23 32.73
C VAL A 180 -15.01 13.98 33.54
N ARG A 181 -15.10 13.25 34.66
CA ARG A 181 -13.97 12.99 35.56
C ARG A 181 -12.86 12.19 34.88
N HIS A 182 -13.17 11.08 34.22
CA HIS A 182 -12.16 10.27 33.51
C HIS A 182 -11.50 11.05 32.35
N ALA A 183 -12.25 11.93 31.68
CA ALA A 183 -11.71 12.79 30.62
C ALA A 183 -10.70 13.83 31.14
N GLU A 184 -10.93 14.40 32.33
CA GLU A 184 -10.01 15.34 32.99
C GLU A 184 -8.77 14.63 33.56
N GLU A 185 -8.93 13.40 34.05
CA GLU A 185 -7.83 12.54 34.48
C GLU A 185 -6.90 12.18 33.31
N GLY A 186 -7.44 11.94 32.11
CA GLY A 186 -6.66 11.68 30.90
C GLY A 186 -5.69 12.82 30.53
N VAL A 187 -6.09 14.08 30.73
CA VAL A 187 -5.21 15.24 30.53
C VAL A 187 -4.05 15.25 31.52
N THR A 188 -4.33 14.87 32.77
CA THR A 188 -3.31 14.73 33.82
C THR A 188 -2.31 13.63 33.47
N VAL A 189 -2.79 12.48 32.99
CA VAL A 189 -1.95 11.37 32.56
C VAL A 189 -1.00 11.77 31.42
N ILE A 190 -1.49 12.51 30.41
CA ILE A 190 -0.64 13.00 29.31
C ILE A 190 0.42 13.96 29.83
N ARG A 191 0.06 14.90 30.69
CA ARG A 191 1.03 15.84 31.28
C ARG A 191 2.13 15.11 32.02
N ASP A 192 1.78 14.11 32.81
CA ASP A 192 2.73 13.33 33.59
C ASP A 192 3.63 12.48 32.67
N TYR A 193 3.07 11.92 31.59
CA TYR A 193 3.84 11.25 30.54
C TYR A 193 4.87 12.18 29.87
N LEU A 194 4.44 13.39 29.48
CA LEU A 194 5.31 14.39 28.85
C LEU A 194 6.47 14.80 29.79
N SER A 195 6.17 14.99 31.08
CA SER A 195 7.14 15.36 32.10
C SER A 195 8.17 14.24 32.35
N PHE A 196 7.68 13.01 32.56
CA PHE A 196 8.53 11.84 32.81
C PHE A 196 9.51 11.57 31.67
N HIS A 197 9.01 11.61 30.44
CA HIS A 197 9.79 11.33 29.24
C HIS A 197 10.57 12.53 28.68
N ARG A 198 10.47 13.69 29.37
CA ARG A 198 11.09 14.97 28.99
C ARG A 198 10.82 15.33 27.53
N ILE A 199 9.57 15.18 27.10
CA ILE A 199 9.15 15.48 25.73
C ILE A 199 9.12 16.99 25.53
N SER A 200 9.73 17.45 24.43
CA SER A 200 9.76 18.87 24.09
C SER A 200 8.41 19.35 23.58
N ASP A 201 8.10 20.63 23.78
CA ASP A 201 6.86 21.23 23.29
C ASP A 201 6.74 21.08 21.75
N ALA A 202 7.85 21.18 21.01
CA ALA A 202 7.88 20.98 19.55
C ALA A 202 7.51 19.54 19.14
N LEU A 203 8.03 18.52 19.85
CA LEU A 203 7.73 17.13 19.58
C LEU A 203 6.28 16.78 19.96
N PHE A 204 5.77 17.35 21.04
CA PHE A 204 4.36 17.25 21.39
C PHE A 204 3.48 17.82 20.28
N GLU A 205 3.74 19.05 19.81
CA GLU A 205 2.94 19.70 18.77
C GLU A 205 2.99 18.91 17.46
N GLN A 206 4.16 18.39 17.07
CA GLN A 206 4.28 17.51 15.91
C GLN A 206 3.44 16.23 16.07
N THR A 207 3.55 15.58 17.22
CA THR A 207 2.84 14.32 17.50
C THR A 207 1.33 14.56 17.59
N ALA A 208 0.89 15.61 18.26
CA ALA A 208 -0.51 15.97 18.42
C ALA A 208 -1.14 16.37 17.08
N ASN A 209 -0.49 17.19 16.25
CA ASN A 209 -0.99 17.54 14.93
C ASN A 209 -1.07 16.32 14.00
N PHE A 210 -0.12 15.39 14.10
CA PHE A 210 -0.16 14.15 13.33
C PHE A 210 -1.29 13.22 13.78
N THR A 211 -1.43 13.06 15.10
CA THR A 211 -2.36 12.12 15.73
C THR A 211 -3.80 12.62 15.65
N LEU A 212 -4.03 13.86 16.08
CA LEU A 212 -5.33 14.51 16.20
C LEU A 212 -5.73 15.32 14.95
N GLY A 213 -4.93 15.24 13.88
CA GLY A 213 -5.08 16.04 12.65
C GLY A 213 -6.49 15.99 12.02
N ASP A 214 -6.73 16.83 11.02
CA ASP A 214 -8.09 17.20 10.58
C ASP A 214 -9.06 16.02 10.49
N GLN A 215 -10.07 16.06 11.37
CA GLN A 215 -11.19 15.12 11.44
C GLN A 215 -10.85 13.70 11.91
N LEU A 216 -10.00 13.56 12.95
CA LEU A 216 -9.70 12.27 13.62
C LEU A 216 -10.93 11.38 13.79
N PHE A 217 -11.97 11.86 14.47
CA PHE A 217 -13.13 11.04 14.81
C PHE A 217 -13.99 10.68 13.59
N VAL A 218 -14.10 11.59 12.62
CA VAL A 218 -14.87 11.33 11.38
C VAL A 218 -14.25 10.15 10.63
N ARG A 219 -12.92 10.12 10.53
CA ARG A 219 -12.20 9.01 9.89
C ARG A 219 -12.42 7.66 10.58
N HIS A 220 -12.60 7.66 11.90
CA HIS A 220 -12.77 6.43 12.67
C HIS A 220 -14.20 5.92 12.65
N TYR A 221 -15.21 6.81 12.67
CA TYR A 221 -16.61 6.41 12.78
C TYR A 221 -17.42 6.51 11.48
N PHE A 222 -17.02 7.38 10.57
CA PHE A 222 -17.68 7.58 9.28
C PHE A 222 -16.71 7.37 8.09
N PRO A 223 -15.85 6.33 8.07
CA PRO A 223 -15.07 6.03 6.89
C PRO A 223 -16.00 5.74 5.71
N THR A 224 -15.78 6.44 4.62
CA THR A 224 -16.50 6.25 3.37
C THR A 224 -16.38 4.79 2.92
N ASN A 225 -17.51 4.11 2.81
CA ASN A 225 -17.58 2.95 1.93
C ASN A 225 -17.19 3.45 0.53
N SER A 226 -15.98 3.13 0.09
CA SER A 226 -15.48 3.37 -1.26
C SER A 226 -16.38 2.77 -2.36
N LYS A 227 -17.36 1.95 -1.97
CA LYS A 227 -18.42 1.41 -2.84
C LYS A 227 -19.62 2.34 -3.09
N GLN A 228 -19.69 3.53 -2.50
CA GLN A 228 -20.81 4.46 -2.71
C GLN A 228 -20.43 5.93 -2.96
N ARG A 229 -19.15 6.24 -3.14
CA ARG A 229 -18.76 7.43 -3.93
C ARG A 229 -18.92 7.13 -5.43
N THR A 230 -20.07 6.55 -5.81
CA THR A 230 -20.56 6.62 -7.19
C THR A 230 -20.87 8.08 -7.48
N ARG A 231 -19.90 8.75 -8.12
CA ARG A 231 -20.01 9.87 -9.07
C ARG A 231 -20.92 11.08 -8.79
N THR A 232 -21.62 11.21 -7.65
CA THR A 232 -22.76 12.15 -7.61
C THR A 232 -22.92 13.11 -6.44
N GLN A 233 -22.42 12.94 -5.21
CA GLN A 233 -22.80 13.87 -4.11
C GLN A 233 -21.77 14.08 -2.98
N SER A 234 -20.46 14.21 -3.26
CA SER A 234 -19.58 14.95 -2.34
C SER A 234 -19.31 16.33 -2.93
N ALA A 235 -19.33 17.39 -2.11
CA ALA A 235 -18.85 18.70 -2.53
C ALA A 235 -17.45 18.53 -3.17
N PRO A 236 -17.19 19.13 -4.34
CA PRO A 236 -15.93 18.92 -5.05
C PRO A 236 -14.77 19.29 -4.14
N ALA A 237 -13.84 18.35 -3.94
CA ALA A 237 -12.64 18.62 -3.16
C ALA A 237 -11.95 19.85 -3.77
N LYS A 238 -11.65 20.85 -2.93
CA LYS A 238 -11.05 22.10 -3.40
C LYS A 238 -9.77 21.77 -4.18
N ALA A 239 -9.74 22.15 -5.46
CA ALA A 239 -8.58 21.92 -6.30
C ALA A 239 -7.35 22.62 -5.72
N ARG A 240 -6.23 21.91 -5.72
CA ARG A 240 -4.95 22.33 -5.12
C ARG A 240 -3.88 22.43 -6.19
N ARG A 241 -2.92 23.31 -5.98
CA ARG A 241 -1.78 23.48 -6.89
C ARG A 241 -0.56 22.79 -6.30
N ILE A 242 0.18 22.11 -7.16
CA ILE A 242 1.49 21.59 -6.83
C ILE A 242 2.49 22.74 -6.98
N GLU A 243 3.25 23.03 -5.93
CA GLU A 243 4.21 24.13 -5.87
C GLU A 243 5.65 23.66 -6.12
N SER A 244 5.94 22.37 -5.86
CA SER A 244 7.25 21.80 -6.15
C SER A 244 7.19 20.34 -6.61
N VAL A 245 8.13 19.99 -7.48
CA VAL A 245 8.46 18.62 -7.86
C VAL A 245 9.95 18.41 -7.57
N THR A 246 10.26 17.52 -6.62
CA THR A 246 11.64 17.15 -6.29
C THR A 246 11.95 15.77 -6.84
N VAL A 247 13.09 15.61 -7.51
CA VAL A 247 13.56 14.33 -8.05
C VAL A 247 14.83 13.90 -7.31
N TYR A 248 14.79 12.71 -6.74
CA TYR A 248 15.90 12.05 -6.06
C TYR A 248 16.41 10.91 -6.93
N GLN A 249 17.67 10.99 -7.33
CA GLN A 249 18.40 9.86 -7.90
C GLN A 249 19.06 9.11 -6.76
N LEU A 250 18.68 7.85 -6.56
CA LEU A 250 19.24 7.02 -5.50
C LEU A 250 20.30 6.07 -6.04
N ARG A 251 21.20 5.68 -5.15
CA ARG A 251 22.04 4.48 -5.33
C ARG A 251 22.02 3.66 -4.04
N ILE A 252 21.24 2.59 -4.03
CA ILE A 252 21.07 1.74 -2.85
C ILE A 252 21.83 0.42 -3.06
N PRO A 253 22.92 0.16 -2.33
CA PRO A 253 23.67 -1.09 -2.46
C PRO A 253 22.79 -2.33 -2.21
N PHE A 254 23.08 -3.43 -2.89
CA PHE A 254 22.46 -4.72 -2.61
C PHE A 254 23.28 -5.52 -1.58
N HIS A 255 22.63 -6.40 -0.82
CA HIS A 255 23.32 -7.38 0.01
C HIS A 255 24.10 -8.41 -0.81
N GLN A 256 23.61 -8.72 -2.01
CA GLN A 256 24.27 -9.59 -2.98
C GLN A 256 24.04 -9.07 -4.39
N ALA A 257 25.06 -9.14 -5.24
CA ALA A 257 24.94 -8.74 -6.65
C ALA A 257 23.90 -9.62 -7.36
N PHE A 258 23.02 -9.00 -8.15
CA PHE A 258 22.00 -9.67 -8.94
C PHE A 258 22.49 -9.82 -10.39
N ARG A 259 22.51 -11.05 -10.90
CA ARG A 259 22.99 -11.39 -12.26
C ARG A 259 21.89 -11.96 -13.13
N HIS A 260 21.81 -11.48 -14.37
CA HIS A 260 21.05 -12.16 -15.43
C HIS A 260 21.77 -12.01 -16.78
N ALA A 261 21.32 -12.74 -17.81
CA ALA A 261 22.03 -12.88 -19.09
C ALA A 261 22.47 -11.56 -19.75
N LEU A 262 21.71 -10.47 -19.51
CA LEU A 262 21.99 -9.17 -20.10
C LEU A 262 22.70 -8.18 -19.17
N GLN A 263 22.69 -8.37 -17.83
CA GLN A 263 23.17 -7.34 -16.88
C GLN A 263 23.69 -7.89 -15.54
N HIS A 264 24.62 -7.14 -14.95
CA HIS A 264 25.16 -7.31 -13.60
C HIS A 264 24.82 -6.07 -12.74
N ARG A 265 24.12 -6.24 -11.61
CA ARG A 265 23.73 -5.13 -10.73
C ARG A 265 24.18 -5.35 -9.30
N GLU A 266 24.82 -4.34 -8.73
CA GLU A 266 25.27 -4.32 -7.33
C GLU A 266 24.50 -3.31 -6.46
N ALA A 267 23.66 -2.49 -7.10
CA ALA A 267 22.84 -1.48 -6.45
C ALA A 267 21.55 -1.24 -7.23
N SER A 268 20.55 -0.67 -6.53
CA SER A 268 19.38 -0.05 -7.14
C SER A 268 19.74 1.37 -7.57
N ASP A 269 19.37 1.72 -8.80
CA ASP A 269 19.43 3.08 -9.33
C ASP A 269 18.00 3.65 -9.45
N ALA A 270 17.27 3.63 -8.34
CA ALA A 270 15.88 4.09 -8.27
C ALA A 270 15.79 5.62 -8.41
N VAL A 271 14.75 6.09 -9.12
CA VAL A 271 14.41 7.51 -9.21
C VAL A 271 13.10 7.72 -8.44
N ILE A 272 13.17 8.54 -7.40
CA ILE A 272 12.02 8.89 -6.56
C ILE A 272 11.61 10.33 -6.85
N VAL A 273 10.31 10.54 -7.04
CA VAL A 273 9.72 11.86 -7.21
C VAL A 273 8.88 12.19 -5.99
N LYS A 274 9.07 13.38 -5.44
CA LYS A 274 8.22 13.98 -4.42
C LYS A 274 7.47 15.16 -5.04
N VAL A 275 6.16 15.19 -4.88
CA VAL A 275 5.34 16.39 -5.17
C VAL A 275 4.91 17.04 -3.88
N THR A 276 4.83 18.36 -3.84
CA THR A 276 4.34 19.12 -2.67
C THR A 276 3.34 20.17 -3.11
N ASP A 277 2.19 20.24 -2.45
CA ASP A 277 1.15 21.25 -2.71
C ASP A 277 1.38 22.57 -1.96
N SER A 278 0.51 23.55 -2.23
CA SER A 278 0.52 24.87 -1.61
C SER A 278 0.35 24.87 -0.09
N ASP A 279 -0.16 23.79 0.49
CA ASP A 279 -0.37 23.64 1.94
C ASP A 279 0.74 22.79 2.59
N GLY A 280 1.79 22.44 1.84
CA GLY A 280 2.93 21.66 2.31
C GLY A 280 2.69 20.15 2.38
N ARG A 281 1.55 19.65 1.88
CA ARG A 281 1.27 18.21 1.81
C ARG A 281 2.08 17.60 0.68
N SER A 282 2.60 16.40 0.88
CA SER A 282 3.44 15.73 -0.11
C SER A 282 3.03 14.30 -0.42
N GLY A 283 3.49 13.82 -1.56
CA GLY A 283 3.35 12.45 -2.01
C GLY A 283 4.58 11.99 -2.79
N PHE A 284 4.83 10.69 -2.77
CA PHE A 284 6.01 10.07 -3.33
C PHE A 284 5.68 9.03 -4.39
N GLY A 285 6.49 9.00 -5.44
CA GLY A 285 6.42 8.00 -6.49
C GLY A 285 7.82 7.52 -6.85
N GLU A 286 7.90 6.32 -7.39
CA GLU A 286 9.16 5.67 -7.74
C GLU A 286 9.07 5.10 -9.16
N SER A 287 10.21 5.11 -9.86
CA SER A 287 10.41 4.33 -11.06
C SER A 287 11.88 3.97 -11.25
N LEU A 288 12.16 2.96 -12.07
CA LEU A 288 13.50 2.50 -12.40
C LEU A 288 13.64 2.45 -13.92
N PRO A 289 14.14 3.52 -14.57
CA PRO A 289 14.29 3.54 -16.02
C PRO A 289 15.29 2.45 -16.47
N ARG A 290 15.00 1.85 -17.62
CA ARG A 290 15.79 0.77 -18.23
C ARG A 290 15.94 1.03 -19.72
N SER A 291 17.14 1.43 -20.14
CA SER A 291 17.43 1.76 -21.55
C SER A 291 17.18 0.57 -22.49
N TYR A 292 17.41 -0.66 -22.02
CA TYR A 292 17.18 -1.88 -22.80
C TYR A 292 15.73 -2.40 -22.76
N VAL A 293 14.83 -1.73 -22.02
CA VAL A 293 13.39 -2.09 -21.95
C VAL A 293 12.52 -0.94 -22.45
N THR A 294 12.53 0.22 -21.80
CA THR A 294 11.69 1.38 -22.19
C THR A 294 12.42 2.35 -23.12
N GLY A 295 13.75 2.27 -23.19
CA GLY A 295 14.60 3.25 -23.87
C GLY A 295 14.93 4.47 -22.99
N GLU A 296 14.39 4.54 -21.77
CA GLU A 296 14.68 5.62 -20.83
C GLU A 296 15.99 5.36 -20.06
N THR A 297 16.78 6.41 -19.87
CA THR A 297 17.88 6.45 -18.90
C THR A 297 17.46 7.31 -17.71
N ILE A 298 18.24 7.30 -16.64
CA ILE A 298 17.98 8.19 -15.49
C ILE A 298 18.07 9.66 -15.93
N GLU A 299 19.09 9.99 -16.72
CA GLU A 299 19.32 11.34 -17.22
C GLU A 299 18.16 11.80 -18.12
N SER A 300 17.72 10.95 -19.05
CA SER A 300 16.63 11.30 -19.96
C SER A 300 15.28 11.40 -19.23
N MET A 301 15.04 10.53 -18.25
CA MET A 301 13.86 10.60 -17.36
C MET A 301 13.85 11.90 -16.55
N ILE A 302 14.97 12.30 -15.93
CA ILE A 302 15.06 13.55 -15.16
C ILE A 302 14.87 14.77 -16.07
N ALA A 303 15.47 14.77 -17.26
CA ALA A 303 15.27 15.83 -18.25
C ALA A 303 13.80 15.92 -18.67
N ARG A 304 13.15 14.79 -18.97
CA ARG A 304 11.71 14.73 -19.30
C ARG A 304 10.84 15.30 -18.18
N ILE A 305 11.12 14.94 -16.93
CA ILE A 305 10.38 15.49 -15.77
C ILE A 305 10.56 17.00 -15.70
N ARG A 306 11.80 17.49 -15.79
CA ARG A 306 12.13 18.91 -15.64
C ARG A 306 11.59 19.80 -16.77
N GLU A 307 11.71 19.36 -18.01
CA GLU A 307 11.45 20.18 -19.19
C GLU A 307 10.00 20.07 -19.67
N HIS A 308 9.28 19.01 -19.30
CA HIS A 308 7.94 18.74 -19.81
C HIS A 308 6.91 18.46 -18.69
N LEU A 309 7.13 17.46 -17.85
CA LEU A 309 6.09 17.01 -16.91
C LEU A 309 5.87 18.02 -15.77
N ALA A 310 6.94 18.55 -15.16
CA ALA A 310 6.82 19.52 -14.08
C ALA A 310 6.13 20.84 -14.54
N PRO A 311 6.49 21.47 -15.68
CA PRO A 311 5.74 22.60 -16.21
C PRO A 311 4.25 22.30 -16.45
N GLN A 312 3.91 21.10 -16.93
CA GLN A 312 2.51 20.69 -17.12
C GLN A 312 1.77 20.52 -15.78
N ILE A 313 2.44 19.99 -14.75
CA ILE A 313 1.89 19.87 -13.40
C ILE A 313 1.66 21.26 -12.79
N PHE A 314 2.64 22.17 -12.88
CA PHE A 314 2.56 23.52 -12.32
C PHE A 314 1.51 24.40 -12.99
N SER A 315 1.20 24.15 -14.26
CA SER A 315 0.15 24.89 -14.98
C SER A 315 -1.27 24.50 -14.55
N GLN A 316 -1.43 23.45 -13.75
CA GLN A 316 -2.73 22.86 -13.42
C GLN A 316 -3.10 22.98 -11.94
N SER A 317 -4.30 22.50 -11.62
CA SER A 317 -4.80 22.31 -10.26
C SER A 317 -5.47 20.93 -10.21
N PHE A 318 -5.23 20.18 -9.15
CA PHE A 318 -5.70 18.81 -8.99
C PHE A 318 -6.70 18.76 -7.82
N ALA A 319 -7.85 18.14 -8.05
CA ALA A 319 -8.77 17.81 -6.97
C ALA A 319 -8.33 16.48 -6.34
N PRO A 320 -8.03 16.44 -5.02
CA PRO A 320 -7.69 15.20 -4.33
C PRO A 320 -8.75 14.11 -4.48
N GLY A 321 -8.34 12.85 -4.45
CA GLY A 321 -9.23 11.69 -4.59
C GLY A 321 -9.27 11.13 -6.02
N TRP A 322 -10.43 10.62 -6.41
CA TRP A 322 -10.67 9.89 -7.66
C TRP A 322 -10.40 10.76 -8.91
N GLU A 323 -10.68 12.05 -8.83
CA GLU A 323 -10.54 13.03 -9.91
C GLU A 323 -9.09 13.18 -10.37
N THR A 324 -8.12 13.12 -9.43
CA THR A 324 -6.69 13.10 -9.79
C THR A 324 -6.36 11.84 -10.58
N PHE A 325 -6.90 10.69 -10.19
CA PHE A 325 -6.65 9.43 -10.88
C PHE A 325 -7.27 9.41 -12.29
N GLU A 326 -8.50 9.91 -12.46
CA GLU A 326 -9.12 10.08 -13.79
C GLU A 326 -8.30 11.00 -14.69
N TYR A 327 -7.84 12.13 -14.13
CA TYR A 327 -6.97 13.05 -14.85
C TYR A 327 -5.69 12.34 -15.34
N LEU A 328 -5.02 11.59 -14.46
CA LEU A 328 -3.77 10.90 -14.78
C LEU A 328 -3.99 9.79 -15.82
N GLN A 329 -5.09 9.05 -15.74
CA GLN A 329 -5.45 8.07 -16.77
C GLN A 329 -5.61 8.71 -18.15
N ALA A 330 -6.26 9.88 -18.22
CA ALA A 330 -6.40 10.62 -19.48
C ALA A 330 -5.06 11.19 -19.96
N ALA A 331 -4.25 11.73 -19.05
CA ALA A 331 -2.97 12.37 -19.34
C ALA A 331 -1.91 11.36 -19.84
N MET A 332 -1.98 10.10 -19.42
CA MET A 332 -1.03 9.05 -19.77
C MET A 332 -0.74 8.98 -21.28
N LEU A 333 -1.78 9.04 -22.12
CA LEU A 333 -1.65 8.92 -23.58
C LEU A 333 -0.76 9.99 -24.20
N GLU A 334 -0.74 11.19 -23.63
CA GLU A 334 0.08 12.31 -24.10
C GLU A 334 1.42 12.38 -23.34
N TRP A 335 1.41 12.16 -22.03
CA TRP A 335 2.58 12.37 -21.17
C TRP A 335 3.64 11.27 -21.34
N ALA A 336 3.20 10.03 -21.55
CA ALA A 336 4.06 8.87 -21.77
C ALA A 336 4.47 8.69 -23.26
N LYS A 337 3.92 9.49 -24.18
CA LYS A 337 4.18 9.36 -25.62
C LYS A 337 5.63 9.65 -25.97
N PRO A 338 6.31 8.83 -26.79
CA PRO A 338 7.67 9.12 -27.24
C PRO A 338 7.71 10.43 -28.04
N ASP A 339 8.80 11.18 -27.88
CA ASP A 339 8.95 12.53 -28.47
C ASP A 339 9.52 12.52 -29.90
N GLY A 340 9.92 11.36 -30.41
CA GLY A 340 10.56 11.20 -31.72
C GLY A 340 11.98 11.79 -31.82
N LYS A 341 12.53 12.32 -30.72
CA LYS A 341 13.86 12.95 -30.65
C LYS A 341 14.86 12.06 -29.91
N THR A 342 14.38 11.29 -28.92
CA THR A 342 15.23 10.41 -28.12
C THR A 342 15.40 9.07 -28.83
N SER A 343 16.64 8.73 -29.19
CA SER A 343 16.97 7.47 -29.87
C SER A 343 16.61 6.26 -29.01
N ASN A 344 16.03 5.22 -29.62
CA ASN A 344 15.60 3.96 -28.99
C ASN A 344 14.52 4.09 -27.89
N LEU A 345 13.93 5.27 -27.71
CA LEU A 345 12.82 5.46 -26.77
C LEU A 345 11.54 4.82 -27.31
N LEU A 346 10.95 3.91 -26.53
CA LEU A 346 9.66 3.31 -26.86
C LEU A 346 8.50 4.13 -26.26
N ALA A 347 8.66 4.59 -25.02
CA ALA A 347 7.71 5.44 -24.31
C ALA A 347 8.37 6.06 -23.06
N TRP A 348 7.85 7.21 -22.60
CA TRP A 348 8.20 7.84 -21.33
C TRP A 348 7.45 7.21 -20.15
N ASN A 349 7.35 5.88 -20.14
CA ASN A 349 6.56 5.13 -19.15
C ASN A 349 7.18 5.20 -17.76
N ALA A 350 8.50 5.15 -17.63
CA ALA A 350 9.18 5.23 -16.35
C ALA A 350 9.07 6.64 -15.76
N ALA A 351 9.25 7.68 -16.57
CA ALA A 351 9.03 9.07 -16.18
C ALA A 351 7.59 9.32 -15.74
N PHE A 352 6.61 8.85 -16.51
CA PHE A 352 5.20 8.96 -16.16
C PHE A 352 4.86 8.20 -14.87
N CYS A 353 5.35 6.96 -14.71
CA CYS A 353 5.13 6.15 -13.52
C CYS A 353 5.55 6.87 -12.23
N ALA A 354 6.75 7.47 -12.19
CA ALA A 354 7.21 8.16 -10.98
C ALA A 354 6.33 9.37 -10.64
N ILE A 355 5.91 10.13 -11.65
CA ILE A 355 5.04 11.32 -11.48
C ILE A 355 3.62 10.92 -11.08
N GLU A 356 3.06 9.92 -11.75
CA GLU A 356 1.72 9.42 -11.48
C GLU A 356 1.62 8.90 -10.05
N LEU A 357 2.57 8.05 -9.63
CA LEU A 357 2.59 7.53 -8.27
C LEU A 357 2.75 8.64 -7.23
N ALA A 358 3.57 9.66 -7.49
CA ALA A 358 3.73 10.78 -6.56
C ALA A 358 2.46 11.62 -6.42
N LEU A 359 1.77 11.90 -7.53
CA LEU A 359 0.50 12.62 -7.53
C LEU A 359 -0.62 11.78 -6.91
N LEU A 360 -0.65 10.47 -7.15
CA LEU A 360 -1.61 9.57 -6.50
C LEU A 360 -1.37 9.47 -5.00
N ASP A 361 -0.13 9.30 -4.56
CA ASP A 361 0.21 9.25 -3.13
C ASP A 361 -0.22 10.54 -2.43
N TRP A 362 0.10 11.70 -3.00
CA TRP A 362 -0.29 13.01 -2.48
C TRP A 362 -1.82 13.14 -2.41
N SER A 363 -2.49 12.84 -3.51
CA SER A 363 -3.93 13.01 -3.68
C SER A 363 -4.71 12.13 -2.71
N LEU A 364 -4.33 10.86 -2.59
CA LEU A 364 -4.95 9.91 -1.69
C LEU A 364 -4.67 10.23 -0.22
N ARG A 365 -3.46 10.70 0.12
CA ARG A 365 -3.19 11.19 1.48
C ARG A 365 -4.05 12.40 1.82
N ALA A 366 -4.22 13.32 0.88
CA ALA A 366 -5.01 14.52 1.05
C ALA A 366 -6.52 14.23 1.19
N ASP A 367 -7.01 13.12 0.61
CA ASP A 367 -8.39 12.62 0.73
C ASP A 367 -8.50 11.45 1.75
N TYR A 368 -7.47 11.23 2.57
CA TYR A 368 -7.41 10.18 3.60
C TYR A 368 -7.68 8.75 3.12
N CYS A 369 -7.47 8.47 1.84
CA CYS A 369 -7.68 7.17 1.20
C CYS A 369 -6.37 6.39 1.02
N ALA A 370 -6.49 5.08 0.85
CA ALA A 370 -5.43 4.20 0.38
C ALA A 370 -5.59 3.90 -1.12
N LEU A 371 -4.51 3.51 -1.80
CA LEU A 371 -4.58 3.05 -3.19
C LEU A 371 -5.53 1.86 -3.34
N ALA A 372 -5.63 1.00 -2.32
CA ALA A 372 -6.56 -0.13 -2.29
C ALA A 372 -8.05 0.29 -2.24
N ASP A 373 -8.34 1.56 -1.92
CA ASP A 373 -9.70 2.09 -2.00
C ASP A 373 -10.04 2.53 -3.43
N LEU A 374 -9.06 2.99 -4.22
CA LEU A 374 -9.20 3.20 -5.67
C LEU A 374 -9.20 1.88 -6.46
N LEU A 375 -8.41 0.92 -6.01
CA LEU A 375 -8.24 -0.40 -6.61
C LEU A 375 -8.74 -1.48 -5.64
N PRO A 376 -10.07 -1.67 -5.52
CA PRO A 376 -10.63 -2.65 -4.60
C PRO A 376 -9.99 -4.04 -4.81
N PRO A 377 -9.46 -4.67 -3.76
CA PRO A 377 -8.72 -5.92 -3.92
C PRO A 377 -9.66 -7.08 -4.28
N ALA A 378 -9.25 -7.89 -5.26
CA ALA A 378 -9.82 -9.22 -5.49
C ALA A 378 -9.27 -10.26 -4.49
N ARG A 379 -8.14 -9.96 -3.84
CA ARG A 379 -7.52 -10.76 -2.76
C ARG A 379 -6.80 -9.87 -1.74
N TYR A 380 -6.79 -10.28 -0.48
CA TYR A 380 -6.10 -9.55 0.60
C TYR A 380 -4.65 -10.01 0.85
N GLU A 381 -4.18 -10.96 0.04
CA GLU A 381 -2.82 -11.49 0.10
C GLU A 381 -2.33 -11.79 -1.32
N VAL A 382 -1.07 -11.43 -1.60
CA VAL A 382 -0.39 -11.75 -2.86
C VAL A 382 0.69 -12.79 -2.57
N VAL A 383 0.76 -13.84 -3.40
CA VAL A 383 1.77 -14.89 -3.28
C VAL A 383 2.86 -14.65 -4.32
N TYR A 384 4.08 -14.39 -3.84
CA TYR A 384 5.25 -14.12 -4.66
C TYR A 384 6.02 -15.39 -4.99
N SER A 385 6.50 -15.47 -6.24
CA SER A 385 7.37 -16.53 -6.73
C SER A 385 8.82 -16.32 -6.28
N GLY A 386 9.55 -17.42 -6.08
CA GLY A 386 11.01 -17.38 -5.96
C GLY A 386 11.67 -17.19 -7.32
N VAL A 387 12.82 -16.50 -7.35
CA VAL A 387 13.59 -16.29 -8.59
C VAL A 387 15.00 -16.82 -8.41
N ILE A 388 15.43 -17.72 -9.30
CA ILE A 388 16.78 -18.25 -9.35
C ILE A 388 17.52 -17.54 -10.48
N SER A 389 18.39 -16.60 -10.12
CA SER A 389 19.39 -16.02 -11.01
C SER A 389 20.36 -17.09 -11.49
N ALA A 390 20.91 -16.92 -12.69
CA ALA A 390 21.76 -17.92 -13.33
C ALA A 390 23.04 -18.17 -12.50
N ASP A 391 23.07 -19.31 -11.82
CA ASP A 391 24.23 -19.89 -11.13
C ASP A 391 24.53 -21.28 -11.70
N ALA A 392 25.59 -21.91 -11.19
CA ALA A 392 25.89 -23.31 -11.45
C ALA A 392 24.70 -24.20 -11.00
N PRO A 393 24.44 -25.35 -11.66
CA PRO A 393 23.30 -26.22 -11.36
C PRO A 393 23.15 -26.60 -9.87
N ASN A 394 24.27 -26.82 -9.18
CA ASN A 394 24.26 -27.18 -7.75
C ASN A 394 23.79 -26.04 -6.85
N ASP A 395 24.18 -24.80 -7.14
CA ASP A 395 23.79 -23.62 -6.37
C ASP A 395 22.30 -23.30 -6.61
N ALA A 396 21.85 -23.44 -7.85
CA ALA A 396 20.44 -23.33 -8.21
C ALA A 396 19.58 -24.36 -7.45
N ALA A 397 20.02 -25.62 -7.39
CA ALA A 397 19.33 -26.66 -6.61
C ALA A 397 19.30 -26.36 -5.10
N ALA A 398 20.41 -25.87 -4.54
CA ALA A 398 20.49 -25.50 -3.13
C ALA A 398 19.56 -24.31 -2.80
N LEU A 399 19.51 -23.29 -3.66
CA LEU A 399 18.59 -22.16 -3.53
C LEU A 399 17.13 -22.60 -3.67
N ALA A 400 16.81 -23.42 -4.67
CA ALA A 400 15.48 -23.97 -4.86
C ALA A 400 15.00 -24.76 -3.63
N LYS A 401 15.87 -25.57 -3.04
CA LYS A 401 15.57 -26.31 -1.80
C LYS A 401 15.33 -25.39 -0.60
N ARG A 402 16.07 -24.27 -0.50
CA ARG A 402 15.82 -23.23 0.52
C ARG A 402 14.46 -22.57 0.33
N MET A 403 14.12 -22.17 -0.91
CA MET A 403 12.82 -21.59 -1.25
C MET A 403 11.68 -22.57 -0.94
N ALA A 404 11.81 -23.85 -1.30
CA ALA A 404 10.82 -24.89 -1.00
C ALA A 404 10.61 -25.07 0.51
N ARG A 405 11.69 -25.05 1.31
CA ARG A 405 11.61 -25.08 2.78
C ARG A 405 10.96 -23.84 3.37
N PHE A 406 11.16 -22.69 2.73
CA PHE A 406 10.45 -21.44 3.05
C PHE A 406 8.98 -21.47 2.60
N GLY A 407 8.51 -22.56 1.98
CA GLY A 407 7.13 -22.75 1.56
C GLY A 407 6.79 -22.22 0.17
N ILE A 408 7.77 -21.68 -0.58
CA ILE A 408 7.55 -21.16 -1.94
C ILE A 408 7.13 -22.31 -2.85
N ARG A 409 6.02 -22.12 -3.57
CA ARG A 409 5.45 -23.13 -4.48
C ARG A 409 5.59 -22.81 -5.96
N GLN A 410 6.09 -21.62 -6.28
CA GLN A 410 6.30 -21.15 -7.64
C GLN A 410 7.72 -20.59 -7.76
N ILE A 411 8.50 -21.10 -8.71
CA ILE A 411 9.90 -20.69 -8.91
C ILE A 411 10.14 -20.36 -10.39
N LYS A 412 10.66 -19.16 -10.65
CA LYS A 412 11.26 -18.79 -11.92
C LYS A 412 12.75 -19.17 -11.94
N VAL A 413 13.17 -19.84 -13.01
CA VAL A 413 14.58 -20.15 -13.30
C VAL A 413 15.02 -19.38 -14.54
N LYS A 414 16.10 -18.60 -14.43
CA LYS A 414 16.68 -17.96 -15.61
C LYS A 414 17.37 -18.99 -16.52
N VAL A 415 17.12 -18.86 -17.82
CA VAL A 415 17.69 -19.66 -18.91
C VAL A 415 18.31 -18.72 -19.97
N GLY A 416 18.77 -19.24 -21.10
CA GLY A 416 19.55 -18.50 -22.10
C GLY A 416 21.06 -18.76 -22.02
N THR A 417 21.47 -19.88 -21.42
CA THR A 417 22.89 -20.25 -21.22
C THR A 417 23.14 -21.72 -21.55
N PRO A 418 24.39 -22.15 -21.85
CA PRO A 418 24.66 -23.55 -22.20
C PRO A 418 24.21 -24.60 -21.15
N ASP A 419 24.15 -24.23 -19.86
CA ASP A 419 23.85 -25.15 -18.76
C ASP A 419 22.36 -25.21 -18.38
N ASP A 420 21.44 -24.66 -19.20
CA ASP A 420 20.02 -24.51 -18.84
C ASP A 420 19.34 -25.84 -18.49
N ALA A 421 19.58 -26.89 -19.28
CA ALA A 421 19.00 -28.21 -19.05
C ALA A 421 19.52 -28.84 -17.74
N ALA A 422 20.82 -28.72 -17.45
CA ALA A 422 21.42 -29.21 -16.22
C ALA A 422 20.91 -28.44 -15.00
N ARG A 423 20.74 -27.12 -15.12
CA ARG A 423 20.19 -26.26 -14.06
C ARG A 423 18.74 -26.63 -13.74
N LEU A 424 17.89 -26.74 -14.75
CA LEU A 424 16.49 -27.14 -14.58
C LEU A 424 16.36 -28.56 -14.04
N GLU A 425 17.21 -29.49 -14.47
CA GLU A 425 17.26 -30.84 -13.91
C GLU A 425 17.60 -30.84 -12.42
N ALA A 426 18.65 -30.11 -12.03
CA ALA A 426 19.09 -30.00 -10.65
C ALA A 426 18.01 -29.37 -9.76
N VAL A 427 17.37 -28.28 -10.23
CA VAL A 427 16.24 -27.64 -9.55
C VAL A 427 15.07 -28.61 -9.41
N ARG A 428 14.62 -29.24 -10.51
CA ARG A 428 13.48 -30.17 -10.50
C ARG A 428 13.72 -31.36 -9.58
N LYS A 429 14.93 -31.93 -9.57
CA LYS A 429 15.33 -33.00 -8.65
C LYS A 429 15.29 -32.55 -7.19
N ALA A 430 15.67 -31.30 -6.90
CA ALA A 430 15.70 -30.77 -5.54
C ALA A 430 14.31 -30.48 -4.97
N VAL A 431 13.36 -30.04 -5.81
CA VAL A 431 12.03 -29.57 -5.36
C VAL A 431 10.87 -30.51 -5.67
N GLY A 432 11.09 -31.50 -6.54
CA GLY A 432 10.06 -32.46 -6.97
C GLY A 432 9.02 -31.84 -7.92
N ASN A 433 7.96 -32.60 -8.21
CA ASN A 433 6.91 -32.20 -9.16
C ASN A 433 5.79 -31.31 -8.57
N GLY A 434 5.78 -31.12 -7.24
CA GLY A 434 4.75 -30.31 -6.55
C GLY A 434 5.05 -28.82 -6.50
N ILE A 435 6.15 -28.36 -7.09
CA ILE A 435 6.52 -26.95 -7.22
C ILE A 435 6.44 -26.57 -8.69
N GLU A 436 5.74 -25.49 -8.99
CA GLU A 436 5.60 -24.94 -10.33
C GLU A 436 6.91 -24.27 -10.75
N LEU A 437 7.39 -24.63 -11.95
CA LEU A 437 8.58 -24.02 -12.53
C LEU A 437 8.18 -23.22 -13.77
N ARG A 438 8.76 -22.03 -13.91
CA ARG A 438 8.71 -21.18 -15.09
C ARG A 438 10.14 -20.81 -15.49
N ALA A 439 10.36 -20.55 -16.76
CA ALA A 439 11.66 -20.17 -17.30
C ALA A 439 11.64 -18.76 -17.87
N ASP A 440 12.77 -18.07 -17.90
CA ASP A 440 12.93 -16.72 -18.49
C ASP A 440 14.25 -16.65 -19.25
N ALA A 441 14.16 -16.45 -20.56
CA ALA A 441 15.31 -16.38 -21.45
C ALA A 441 15.77 -14.94 -21.74
N ASN A 442 15.06 -13.90 -21.25
CA ASN A 442 15.38 -12.50 -21.51
C ASN A 442 15.68 -12.18 -22.99
N GLY A 443 14.96 -12.84 -23.91
CA GLY A 443 15.03 -12.65 -25.35
C GLY A 443 16.34 -13.10 -26.03
N THR A 444 17.10 -14.00 -25.41
CA THR A 444 18.43 -14.38 -25.92
C THR A 444 18.40 -15.35 -27.09
N TRP A 445 17.33 -16.12 -27.27
CA TRP A 445 17.27 -17.14 -28.32
C TRP A 445 16.71 -16.58 -29.63
N GLN A 446 17.08 -17.23 -30.73
CA GLN A 446 16.34 -17.11 -31.98
C GLN A 446 15.14 -18.08 -31.98
N ALA A 447 14.09 -17.80 -32.76
CA ALA A 447 12.86 -18.60 -32.71
C ALA A 447 13.06 -20.11 -32.92
N GLY A 448 13.88 -20.51 -33.90
CA GLY A 448 14.18 -21.93 -34.15
C GLY A 448 14.93 -22.60 -32.99
N GLU A 449 15.95 -21.92 -32.48
CA GLU A 449 16.70 -22.37 -31.29
C GLU A 449 15.79 -22.49 -30.06
N ALA A 450 14.94 -21.50 -29.81
CA ALA A 450 14.00 -21.52 -28.70
C ALA A 450 13.07 -22.74 -28.76
N ILE A 451 12.56 -23.09 -29.94
CA ILE A 451 11.71 -24.27 -30.13
C ILE A 451 12.48 -25.55 -29.79
N GLU A 452 13.69 -25.72 -30.33
CA GLU A 452 14.53 -26.90 -30.07
C GLU A 452 14.90 -27.03 -28.58
N GLN A 453 15.27 -25.92 -27.93
CA GLN A 453 15.58 -25.89 -26.50
C GLN A 453 14.33 -26.24 -25.67
N LEU A 454 13.20 -25.60 -25.93
CA LEU A 454 11.97 -25.81 -25.17
C LEU A 454 11.43 -27.24 -25.29
N GLN A 455 11.57 -27.88 -26.46
CA GLN A 455 11.24 -29.29 -26.64
C GLN A 455 12.11 -30.20 -25.76
N GLN A 456 13.40 -29.90 -25.62
CA GLN A 456 14.30 -30.64 -24.72
C GLN A 456 13.97 -30.39 -23.23
N LEU A 457 13.55 -29.16 -22.90
CA LEU A 457 13.19 -28.74 -21.55
C LEU A 457 11.76 -29.16 -21.13
N ALA A 458 10.93 -29.63 -22.06
CA ALA A 458 9.53 -30.03 -21.80
C ALA A 458 9.40 -31.08 -20.68
N ARG A 459 10.40 -31.95 -20.52
CA ARG A 459 10.48 -32.94 -19.43
C ARG A 459 10.44 -32.33 -18.02
N PHE A 460 10.79 -31.05 -17.88
CA PHE A 460 10.76 -30.34 -16.61
C PHE A 460 9.40 -29.71 -16.27
N LYS A 461 8.37 -29.87 -17.13
CA LYS A 461 6.99 -29.41 -16.91
C LYS A 461 6.92 -27.92 -16.57
N LEU A 462 7.50 -27.09 -17.43
CA LEU A 462 7.46 -25.65 -17.29
C LEU A 462 6.03 -25.13 -17.51
N GLN A 463 5.57 -24.23 -16.64
CA GLN A 463 4.25 -23.60 -16.74
C GLN A 463 4.22 -22.49 -17.81
N ALA A 464 5.35 -21.82 -18.01
CA ALA A 464 5.53 -20.81 -19.03
C ALA A 464 7.03 -20.58 -19.31
N ILE A 465 7.32 -20.07 -20.52
CA ILE A 465 8.59 -19.46 -20.90
C ILE A 465 8.39 -17.95 -21.08
N GLU A 466 9.12 -17.15 -20.32
CA GLU A 466 9.15 -15.69 -20.38
C GLU A 466 10.19 -15.21 -21.40
N GLN A 467 9.73 -14.36 -22.31
CA GLN A 467 10.49 -13.73 -23.39
C GLN A 467 11.55 -14.66 -24.02
N PRO A 468 11.16 -15.72 -24.75
CA PRO A 468 12.12 -16.62 -25.39
C PRO A 468 13.01 -15.91 -26.43
N VAL A 469 12.43 -15.01 -27.23
CA VAL A 469 13.11 -14.34 -28.35
C VAL A 469 13.15 -12.82 -28.18
N GLY A 470 13.95 -12.13 -29.00
CA GLY A 470 14.13 -10.68 -28.93
C GLY A 470 12.82 -9.89 -28.96
N ALA A 471 12.79 -8.77 -28.23
CA ALA A 471 11.56 -7.99 -27.96
C ALA A 471 10.76 -7.57 -29.21
N ALA A 472 11.44 -7.30 -30.33
CA ALA A 472 10.80 -6.89 -31.58
C ALA A 472 10.28 -8.08 -32.43
N ASP A 473 10.70 -9.31 -32.14
CA ASP A 473 10.37 -10.49 -32.94
C ASP A 473 9.03 -11.12 -32.50
N LEU A 474 7.94 -10.40 -32.72
CA LEU A 474 6.58 -10.87 -32.39
C LEU A 474 6.18 -12.09 -33.22
N GLY A 475 6.70 -12.21 -34.45
CA GLY A 475 6.50 -13.37 -35.31
C GLY A 475 7.21 -14.62 -34.75
N GLY A 476 8.45 -14.45 -34.27
CA GLY A 476 9.19 -15.48 -33.56
C GLY A 476 8.50 -15.91 -32.27
N MET A 477 8.00 -14.96 -31.47
CA MET A 477 7.19 -15.26 -30.27
C MET A 477 5.99 -16.14 -30.62
N LYS A 478 5.25 -15.80 -31.67
CA LYS A 478 4.12 -16.62 -32.16
C LYS A 478 4.57 -18.02 -32.57
N ARG A 479 5.64 -18.15 -33.35
CA ARG A 479 6.16 -19.46 -33.76
C ARG A 479 6.55 -20.31 -32.56
N VAL A 480 7.25 -19.73 -31.58
CA VAL A 480 7.60 -20.44 -30.34
C VAL A 480 6.35 -20.89 -29.59
N ARG A 481 5.34 -20.03 -29.47
CA ARG A 481 4.07 -20.37 -28.82
C ARG A 481 3.36 -21.54 -29.52
N ASP A 482 3.31 -21.52 -30.84
CA ASP A 482 2.57 -22.51 -31.62
C ASP A 482 3.31 -23.86 -31.74
N GLU A 483 4.65 -23.86 -31.70
CA GLU A 483 5.48 -25.04 -32.01
C GLU A 483 6.17 -25.67 -30.77
N SER A 484 6.38 -24.93 -29.68
CA SER A 484 7.15 -25.44 -28.52
C SER A 484 6.36 -26.31 -27.55
N GLY A 485 5.03 -26.18 -27.52
CA GLY A 485 4.16 -26.84 -26.54
C GLY A 485 4.23 -26.28 -25.12
N ILE A 486 4.93 -25.16 -24.90
CA ILE A 486 5.03 -24.45 -23.61
C ILE A 486 4.40 -23.06 -23.75
N PRO A 487 3.52 -22.64 -22.83
CA PRO A 487 2.92 -21.31 -22.88
C PRO A 487 3.96 -20.19 -22.87
N VAL A 488 3.74 -19.13 -23.63
CA VAL A 488 4.68 -18.03 -23.81
C VAL A 488 4.22 -16.79 -23.02
N MET A 489 5.15 -16.14 -22.32
CA MET A 489 4.93 -14.89 -21.60
C MET A 489 5.72 -13.76 -22.25
N ALA A 490 5.06 -12.64 -22.55
CA ALA A 490 5.70 -11.42 -23.06
C ALA A 490 6.15 -10.52 -21.90
N ASP A 491 7.41 -10.12 -21.89
CA ASP A 491 7.98 -9.16 -20.94
C ASP A 491 8.59 -7.95 -21.67
N GLU A 492 9.78 -8.09 -22.26
CA GLU A 492 10.43 -7.02 -23.02
C GLU A 492 9.64 -6.63 -24.28
N SER A 493 8.85 -7.54 -24.87
CA SER A 493 7.91 -7.22 -25.95
C SER A 493 6.68 -6.40 -25.52
N LEU A 494 6.45 -6.24 -24.21
CA LEU A 494 5.26 -5.59 -23.64
C LEU A 494 5.64 -4.35 -22.82
N VAL A 495 5.80 -3.22 -23.49
CA VAL A 495 6.07 -1.91 -22.88
C VAL A 495 4.85 -1.00 -23.01
N THR A 496 4.30 -0.86 -24.20
CA THR A 496 3.20 0.08 -24.50
C THR A 496 1.85 -0.61 -24.70
N LEU A 497 0.77 0.18 -24.62
CA LEU A 497 -0.58 -0.30 -24.89
C LEU A 497 -0.74 -0.79 -26.34
N ASP A 498 -0.07 -0.16 -27.30
CA ASP A 498 -0.09 -0.59 -28.71
C ASP A 498 0.64 -1.91 -28.92
N GLN A 499 1.75 -2.15 -28.19
CA GLN A 499 2.40 -3.45 -28.19
C GLN A 499 1.52 -4.53 -27.57
N ALA A 500 0.78 -4.23 -26.50
CA ALA A 500 -0.20 -5.14 -25.93
C ALA A 500 -1.27 -5.55 -26.94
N ARG A 501 -1.86 -4.57 -27.66
CA ARG A 501 -2.82 -4.83 -28.76
C ARG A 501 -2.19 -5.69 -29.84
N ARG A 502 -0.96 -5.38 -30.25
CA ARG A 502 -0.29 -6.13 -31.31
C ARG A 502 0.01 -7.58 -30.94
N LEU A 503 0.42 -7.82 -29.69
CA LEU A 503 0.62 -9.17 -29.15
C LEU A 503 -0.68 -9.98 -29.18
N ILE A 504 -1.81 -9.35 -28.83
CA ILE A 504 -3.15 -9.95 -28.89
C ILE A 504 -3.55 -10.26 -30.34
N GLU A 505 -3.45 -9.28 -31.24
CA GLU A 505 -3.83 -9.42 -32.66
C GLU A 505 -3.09 -10.58 -33.35
N ILE A 506 -1.80 -10.74 -33.06
CA ILE A 506 -0.97 -11.81 -33.63
C ILE A 506 -1.23 -13.15 -32.92
N GLY A 507 -1.71 -13.12 -31.67
CA GLY A 507 -1.77 -14.30 -30.80
C GLY A 507 -0.37 -14.80 -30.45
N ALA A 508 0.53 -13.88 -30.06
CA ALA A 508 1.95 -14.17 -29.87
C ALA A 508 2.31 -14.72 -28.47
N CYS A 509 1.42 -14.61 -27.48
CA CYS A 509 1.68 -15.03 -26.11
C CYS A 509 0.40 -15.42 -25.35
N ASP A 510 0.57 -16.13 -24.24
CA ASP A 510 -0.49 -16.56 -23.32
C ASP A 510 -0.52 -15.75 -22.02
N TYR A 511 0.61 -15.10 -21.69
CA TYR A 511 0.76 -14.27 -20.50
C TYR A 511 1.38 -12.91 -20.81
N PHE A 512 0.94 -11.90 -20.07
CA PHE A 512 1.59 -10.60 -19.98
C PHE A 512 2.35 -10.46 -18.65
N ASN A 513 3.63 -10.07 -18.71
CA ASN A 513 4.37 -9.63 -17.53
C ASN A 513 4.29 -8.09 -17.41
N VAL A 514 3.46 -7.61 -16.50
CA VAL A 514 3.27 -6.18 -16.24
C VAL A 514 4.16 -5.74 -15.09
N ARG A 515 4.90 -4.64 -15.28
CA ARG A 515 5.70 -3.97 -14.23
C ARG A 515 5.35 -2.49 -14.25
N LEU A 516 4.95 -1.91 -13.12
CA LEU A 516 4.45 -0.52 -13.09
C LEU A 516 5.43 0.47 -13.75
N SER A 517 6.72 0.39 -13.40
CA SER A 517 7.76 1.25 -13.99
C SER A 517 7.93 1.08 -15.51
N LYS A 518 7.73 -0.14 -16.03
CA LYS A 518 7.82 -0.42 -17.48
C LYS A 518 6.57 0.03 -18.23
N ASN A 519 5.40 -0.07 -17.58
CA ASN A 519 4.11 -0.01 -18.25
C ASN A 519 3.32 1.28 -17.97
N GLY A 520 3.97 2.32 -17.43
CA GLY A 520 3.35 3.63 -17.24
C GLY A 520 2.48 3.71 -16.00
N GLY A 521 2.99 3.16 -14.89
CA GLY A 521 2.35 3.25 -13.58
C GLY A 521 1.05 2.46 -13.48
N ILE A 522 0.16 2.88 -12.58
CA ILE A 522 -1.15 2.26 -12.33
C ILE A 522 -2.07 2.40 -13.54
N ALA A 523 -2.19 3.59 -14.14
CA ALA A 523 -3.05 3.85 -15.28
C ALA A 523 -2.71 2.95 -16.47
N GLY A 524 -1.44 2.90 -16.86
CA GLY A 524 -1.01 2.07 -17.98
C GLY A 524 -1.12 0.58 -17.72
N SER A 525 -0.81 0.17 -16.49
CA SER A 525 -0.94 -1.22 -16.06
C SER A 525 -2.40 -1.68 -16.04
N LEU A 526 -3.35 -0.83 -15.64
CA LEU A 526 -4.79 -1.11 -15.70
C LEU A 526 -5.31 -1.16 -17.14
N ALA A 527 -4.84 -0.28 -18.02
CA ALA A 527 -5.20 -0.32 -19.43
C ALA A 527 -4.75 -1.63 -20.09
N ILE A 528 -3.52 -2.08 -19.80
CA ILE A 528 -3.02 -3.39 -20.27
C ILE A 528 -3.80 -4.55 -19.63
N ALA A 529 -4.10 -4.46 -18.33
CA ALA A 529 -4.88 -5.48 -17.62
C ALA A 529 -6.27 -5.67 -18.23
N LYS A 530 -6.93 -4.58 -18.60
CA LYS A 530 -8.23 -4.61 -19.28
C LYS A 530 -8.14 -5.34 -20.62
N LEU A 531 -7.16 -5.00 -21.46
CA LEU A 531 -6.95 -5.71 -22.73
C LEU A 531 -6.64 -7.20 -22.54
N ALA A 532 -5.82 -7.53 -21.54
CA ALA A 532 -5.49 -8.91 -21.22
C ALA A 532 -6.74 -9.69 -20.82
N GLN A 533 -7.58 -9.12 -19.96
CA GLN A 533 -8.84 -9.73 -19.52
C GLN A 533 -9.81 -9.95 -20.69
N GLU A 534 -9.97 -8.95 -21.57
CA GLU A 534 -10.84 -9.04 -22.75
C GLU A 534 -10.34 -10.10 -23.76
N ALA A 535 -9.02 -10.27 -23.88
CA ALA A 535 -8.39 -11.25 -24.77
C ALA A 535 -8.16 -12.64 -24.15
N GLY A 536 -8.49 -12.84 -22.87
CA GLY A 536 -8.21 -14.09 -22.15
C GLY A 536 -6.73 -14.35 -21.88
N ILE A 537 -5.89 -13.32 -21.93
CA ILE A 537 -4.46 -13.39 -21.58
C ILE A 537 -4.31 -13.32 -20.06
N LYS A 538 -3.54 -14.25 -19.50
CA LYS A 538 -3.23 -14.27 -18.06
C LYS A 538 -2.15 -13.25 -17.71
N MET A 539 -2.07 -12.86 -16.44
CA MET A 539 -1.12 -11.83 -16.04
C MET A 539 -0.18 -12.26 -14.93
N GLN A 540 1.06 -11.83 -15.10
CA GLN A 540 2.03 -11.71 -14.03
C GLN A 540 2.21 -10.24 -13.67
N VAL A 541 2.32 -9.94 -12.38
CA VAL A 541 2.86 -8.67 -11.91
C VAL A 541 4.32 -8.88 -11.53
N GLY A 542 5.22 -8.43 -12.39
CA GLY A 542 6.66 -8.47 -12.17
C GLY A 542 7.19 -7.20 -11.50
N ALA A 543 8.49 -7.20 -11.26
CA ALA A 543 9.21 -6.09 -10.64
C ALA A 543 10.50 -5.79 -11.39
N GLN A 544 10.92 -4.54 -11.40
CA GLN A 544 12.30 -4.18 -11.70
C GLN A 544 13.22 -4.64 -10.57
N VAL A 545 14.42 -5.06 -10.91
CA VAL A 545 15.42 -5.38 -9.88
C VAL A 545 15.81 -4.10 -9.16
N GLY A 546 15.64 -4.08 -7.84
CA GLY A 546 16.00 -2.96 -6.97
C GLY A 546 14.85 -2.00 -6.62
N GLU A 547 13.59 -2.35 -6.88
CA GLU A 547 12.44 -1.58 -6.39
C GLU A 547 12.49 -1.39 -4.87
N THR A 548 12.23 -0.16 -4.41
CA THR A 548 12.04 0.13 -3.00
C THR A 548 10.62 -0.24 -2.55
N GLY A 549 10.31 0.00 -1.28
CA GLY A 549 8.96 -0.19 -0.77
C GLY A 549 7.89 0.67 -1.46
N ILE A 550 8.25 1.82 -2.06
CA ILE A 550 7.29 2.70 -2.74
C ILE A 550 6.66 1.98 -3.94
N LEU A 551 7.48 1.55 -4.89
CA LEU A 551 6.98 0.87 -6.08
C LEU A 551 6.46 -0.54 -5.76
N SER A 552 7.10 -1.25 -4.82
CA SER A 552 6.66 -2.58 -4.40
C SER A 552 5.26 -2.58 -3.79
N ALA A 553 4.92 -1.58 -2.97
CA ALA A 553 3.59 -1.47 -2.36
C ALA A 553 2.49 -1.12 -3.38
N ALA A 554 2.78 -0.20 -4.30
CA ALA A 554 1.89 0.10 -5.41
C ALA A 554 1.66 -1.14 -6.29
N ALA A 555 2.72 -1.87 -6.63
CA ALA A 555 2.65 -3.09 -7.42
C ALA A 555 1.88 -4.20 -6.69
N ARG A 556 2.04 -4.35 -5.37
CA ARG A 556 1.25 -5.29 -4.56
C ARG A 556 -0.23 -4.95 -4.59
N THR A 557 -0.58 -3.68 -4.46
CA THR A 557 -1.98 -3.23 -4.50
C THR A 557 -2.60 -3.51 -5.87
N PHE A 558 -1.86 -3.20 -6.95
CA PHE A 558 -2.27 -3.56 -8.31
C PHE A 558 -2.43 -5.08 -8.46
N ALA A 559 -1.47 -5.88 -8.03
CA ALA A 559 -1.55 -7.34 -8.07
C ALA A 559 -2.77 -7.88 -7.29
N ALA A 560 -3.07 -7.32 -6.12
CA ALA A 560 -4.21 -7.68 -5.30
C ALA A 560 -5.56 -7.37 -5.99
N HIS A 561 -5.62 -6.31 -6.80
CA HIS A 561 -6.81 -5.92 -7.55
C HIS A 561 -7.14 -6.87 -8.72
N LEU A 562 -6.14 -7.48 -9.35
CA LEU A 562 -6.33 -8.30 -10.55
C LEU A 562 -7.06 -9.61 -10.26
N PRO A 563 -8.27 -9.89 -10.76
CA PRO A 563 -9.01 -11.11 -10.41
C PRO A 563 -8.31 -12.40 -10.87
N ALA A 564 -7.64 -12.37 -12.02
CA ALA A 564 -6.96 -13.51 -12.63
C ALA A 564 -5.41 -13.36 -12.63
N LEU A 565 -4.84 -13.03 -11.48
CA LEU A 565 -3.38 -13.00 -11.30
C LEU A 565 -2.83 -14.43 -11.33
N ALA A 566 -1.92 -14.71 -12.27
CA ALA A 566 -1.25 -16.00 -12.37
C ALA A 566 0.00 -16.07 -11.47
N PHE A 567 0.83 -15.02 -11.51
CA PHE A 567 2.11 -14.97 -10.80
C PHE A 567 2.40 -13.55 -10.30
N ALA A 568 3.19 -13.44 -9.23
CA ALA A 568 3.75 -12.18 -8.76
C ALA A 568 5.25 -12.34 -8.47
N GLU A 569 6.05 -11.32 -8.78
CA GLU A 569 7.49 -11.27 -8.52
C GLU A 569 7.90 -9.91 -7.94
N GLY A 570 9.01 -9.89 -7.20
CA GLY A 570 9.52 -8.69 -6.54
C GLY A 570 9.21 -8.66 -5.05
N SER A 571 9.04 -7.45 -4.51
CA SER A 571 8.71 -7.25 -3.10
C SER A 571 9.74 -7.89 -2.16
N PHE A 572 11.03 -7.79 -2.49
CA PHE A 572 12.13 -8.35 -1.67
C PHE A 572 12.53 -7.42 -0.52
N GLY A 573 12.28 -6.10 -0.65
CA GLY A 573 12.68 -5.11 0.35
C GLY A 573 14.15 -5.26 0.76
N THR A 574 14.40 -5.28 2.07
CA THR A 574 15.75 -5.42 2.64
C THR A 574 16.37 -6.82 2.51
N TRP A 575 15.69 -7.79 1.89
CA TRP A 575 16.36 -9.03 1.50
C TRP A 575 17.27 -8.84 0.29
N LEU A 576 17.00 -7.83 -0.53
CA LEU A 576 17.84 -7.43 -1.66
C LEU A 576 18.58 -6.12 -1.35
N LEU A 577 17.86 -5.09 -0.94
CA LEU A 577 18.41 -3.76 -0.65
C LEU A 577 19.13 -3.76 0.70
N ALA A 578 20.30 -3.11 0.79
CA ALA A 578 21.00 -2.92 2.06
C ALA A 578 20.18 -2.07 3.05
N GLU A 579 19.35 -1.17 2.53
CA GLU A 579 18.43 -0.33 3.29
C GLU A 579 17.22 0.03 2.41
N ASP A 580 16.04 0.24 3.01
CA ASP A 580 14.83 0.66 2.31
C ASP A 580 14.38 2.05 2.79
N VAL A 581 13.91 2.87 1.84
CA VAL A 581 13.39 4.23 2.06
C VAL A 581 11.99 4.25 2.66
N THR A 582 11.34 3.10 2.81
CA THR A 582 10.02 2.99 3.42
C THR A 582 10.09 2.48 4.85
N PHE A 583 9.13 2.92 5.65
CA PHE A 583 8.97 2.47 7.02
C PHE A 583 8.39 1.03 7.06
N GLU A 584 7.33 0.75 6.31
CA GLU A 584 6.66 -0.54 6.26
C GLU A 584 7.54 -1.60 5.59
N ASN A 585 7.51 -2.82 6.11
CA ASN A 585 8.21 -3.92 5.47
C ASN A 585 7.39 -4.45 4.28
N VAL A 586 7.84 -4.16 3.07
CA VAL A 586 7.27 -4.72 1.85
C VAL A 586 7.83 -6.12 1.53
N ALA A 587 8.70 -6.72 2.33
CA ALA A 587 9.11 -8.10 2.06
C ALA A 587 7.92 -9.07 2.18
N PHE A 588 7.84 -10.09 1.33
CA PHE A 588 6.90 -11.18 1.53
C PHE A 588 7.33 -12.11 2.67
N GLY A 589 6.39 -12.80 3.31
CA GLY A 589 6.62 -13.74 4.40
C GLY A 589 6.71 -15.20 3.94
N LEU A 590 6.55 -16.11 4.90
CA LEU A 590 6.58 -17.56 4.66
C LEU A 590 5.63 -17.96 3.53
N GLY A 591 6.10 -18.81 2.64
CA GLY A 591 5.33 -19.28 1.48
C GLY A 591 5.24 -18.28 0.33
N GLY A 592 5.97 -17.16 0.39
CA GLY A 592 5.82 -16.07 -0.57
C GLY A 592 4.65 -15.16 -0.26
N ARG A 593 3.99 -15.34 0.89
CA ARG A 593 2.73 -14.69 1.24
C ARG A 593 2.98 -13.27 1.72
N ALA A 594 2.40 -12.30 1.03
CA ALA A 594 2.47 -10.89 1.39
C ALA A 594 1.07 -10.33 1.63
N PRO A 595 0.71 -9.97 2.88
CA PRO A 595 -0.57 -9.34 3.14
C PRO A 595 -0.63 -7.98 2.44
N LEU A 596 -1.84 -7.61 2.02
CA LEU A 596 -2.09 -6.28 1.49
C LEU A 596 -1.79 -5.23 2.57
N LEU A 597 -1.01 -4.21 2.21
CA LEU A 597 -0.80 -3.05 3.06
C LEU A 597 -2.00 -2.13 2.85
N LYS A 598 -2.65 -1.68 3.93
CA LYS A 598 -3.78 -0.76 3.85
C LYS A 598 -3.55 0.50 4.68
N THR A 599 -2.49 1.23 4.34
CA THR A 599 -2.26 2.59 4.87
C THR A 599 -2.54 3.63 3.77
N ARG A 600 -2.57 4.92 4.14
CA ARG A 600 -2.89 6.04 3.23
C ARG A 600 -1.95 6.12 2.03
N GLY A 601 -2.38 6.79 0.97
CA GLY A 601 -1.55 6.98 -0.22
C GLY A 601 -1.26 5.65 -0.90
N LEU A 602 0.01 5.40 -1.26
CA LEU A 602 0.48 4.13 -1.82
C LEU A 602 0.66 3.00 -0.79
N SER A 603 0.13 3.19 0.42
CA SER A 603 0.17 2.21 1.50
C SER A 603 1.55 1.96 2.13
N VAL A 604 2.44 2.94 1.99
CA VAL A 604 3.73 3.03 2.68
C VAL A 604 4.02 4.46 3.09
N THR A 605 4.91 4.66 4.05
CA THR A 605 5.40 5.95 4.53
C THR A 605 6.89 6.06 4.21
N VAL A 606 7.29 7.18 3.61
CA VAL A 606 8.69 7.41 3.20
C VAL A 606 9.49 7.99 4.36
N LYS A 607 10.69 7.44 4.59
CA LYS A 607 11.73 7.96 5.48
C LYS A 607 12.52 9.03 4.73
N GLU A 608 12.09 10.28 4.84
CA GLU A 608 12.72 11.37 4.10
C GLU A 608 14.20 11.55 4.46
N ASP A 609 14.60 11.30 5.72
CA ASP A 609 15.99 11.35 6.16
C ASP A 609 16.87 10.29 5.46
N VAL A 610 16.35 9.07 5.32
CA VAL A 610 17.01 7.98 4.57
C VAL A 610 17.04 8.31 3.09
N LEU A 611 15.94 8.82 2.54
CA LEU A 611 15.84 9.24 1.15
C LEU A 611 16.91 10.29 0.79
N GLU A 612 17.01 11.36 1.59
CA GLU A 612 18.00 12.43 1.40
C GLU A 612 19.43 11.89 1.52
N ARG A 613 19.70 10.99 2.48
CA ARG A 613 21.03 10.40 2.67
C ARG A 613 21.45 9.47 1.52
N LEU A 614 20.52 8.69 0.97
CA LEU A 614 20.78 7.74 -0.12
C LEU A 614 20.78 8.40 -1.50
N ALA A 615 20.37 9.67 -1.59
CA ALA A 615 20.35 10.41 -2.84
C ALA A 615 21.76 10.77 -3.30
N THR A 616 22.12 10.33 -4.49
CA THR A 616 23.35 10.73 -5.17
C THR A 616 23.17 12.05 -5.93
N ALA A 617 21.93 12.40 -6.27
CA ALA A 617 21.57 13.70 -6.82
C ALA A 617 20.14 14.07 -6.41
N LYS A 618 19.90 15.37 -6.26
CA LYS A 618 18.60 15.97 -5.95
C LYS A 618 18.34 17.14 -6.87
N ILE A 619 17.16 17.16 -7.51
CA ILE A 619 16.73 18.23 -8.40
C ILE A 619 15.42 18.79 -7.85
N ASP A 620 15.44 20.04 -7.39
CA ASP A 620 14.26 20.75 -6.92
C ASP A 620 13.71 21.65 -8.03
N LEU A 621 12.49 21.37 -8.47
CA LEU A 621 11.74 22.17 -9.43
C LEU A 621 10.64 22.90 -8.68
N ARG A 622 10.55 24.21 -8.88
CA ARG A 622 9.52 25.06 -8.27
C ARG A 622 8.75 25.79 -9.37
N ARG A 623 7.49 26.04 -9.05
CA ARG A 623 6.53 26.73 -9.91
C ARG A 623 6.89 28.18 -10.20
#